data_AF-A0A0J8GAQ1-F1
#
_entry.id   AF-A0A0J8GAQ1-F1
#
_cell.length_a   1.000
_cell.length_b   1.000
_cell.length_c   1.000
_cell.angle_alpha   90.00
_cell.angle_beta   90.00
_cell.angle_gamma   90.00
#
_symmetry.space_group_name_H-M   'P 1'
#
loop_
_entity.id
_entity.type
_entity.pdbx_description
1 polymer ?
#
loop_
_entity_poly.entity_id
_entity_poly.type
_entity_poly.pdbx_seq_one_letter_code
_entity_poly.pdbx_strand_id
1 'polypeptide(L)'
;MNGKKIAISIIGLSILLGGCSFMGNSDEKEKKADDGTTPVAEYKGQGFIFVDGDKSKDIVEKNEAEIKKRAVAYMKDTYKTNVKVNNVVPARDAAVVMVEAEEPIEFHTSVIVGIDPRTKELNSARSEEWKVEGAIISGSYVKAYREEFGNLDTFTKTMAKKYDLQGLNQTAINKTHASGYEKSYYFVPVGGDSTVVYDAYIKKQNISASELQNLFSKVDGKFENANIVLHFYNTSKGVPKQEKAEQIAKDLKNETGLPKGNYSVILYDNFIVDRVGLPDGDNVRVEDIQK
;
A
#
# COMPACT_ATOMS: atom_id res chain seq x y z
N MET A 1 19.29 28.58 39.01
CA MET A 1 19.05 27.12 39.07
C MET A 1 17.68 26.81 38.49
N ASN A 2 17.69 25.93 37.49
CA ASN A 2 16.62 25.05 36.99
C ASN A 2 15.41 25.68 36.28
N GLY A 3 15.60 25.89 34.98
CA GLY A 3 14.53 26.03 34.00
C GLY A 3 13.76 24.72 33.80
N LYS A 4 12.43 24.83 33.81
CA LYS A 4 11.52 23.74 33.46
C LYS A 4 11.49 23.59 31.94
N LYS A 5 12.02 22.48 31.42
CA LYS A 5 11.77 22.04 30.05
C LYS A 5 10.38 21.40 30.01
N ILE A 6 9.44 22.07 29.34
CA ILE A 6 8.16 21.48 28.98
C ILE A 6 8.43 20.52 27.82
N ALA A 7 8.43 19.22 28.12
CA ALA A 7 8.47 18.18 27.11
C ALA A 7 7.09 18.13 26.44
N ILE A 8 6.99 18.72 25.25
CA ILE A 8 5.85 18.53 24.35
C ILE A 8 5.99 17.12 23.80
N SER A 9 5.23 16.18 24.36
CA SER A 9 5.08 14.83 23.83
C SER A 9 4.25 14.93 22.55
N ILE A 10 4.92 15.07 21.41
CA ILE A 10 4.29 14.87 20.10
C ILE A 10 3.98 13.39 20.00
N ILE A 11 2.70 13.06 20.08
CA ILE A 11 2.17 11.73 19.79
C ILE A 11 2.45 11.49 18.31
N GLY A 12 3.53 10.76 18.01
CA GLY A 12 3.86 10.33 16.67
C GLY A 12 2.75 9.42 16.14
N LEU A 13 2.04 9.87 15.12
CA LEU A 13 1.17 9.02 14.32
C LEU A 13 2.04 7.92 13.72
N SER A 14 1.95 6.73 14.29
CA SER A 14 2.55 5.52 13.74
C SER A 14 1.74 5.16 12.50
N ILE A 15 2.11 5.70 11.34
CA ILE A 15 1.58 5.25 10.05
C ILE A 15 2.21 3.88 9.77
N LEU A 16 1.71 2.88 10.50
CA LEU A 16 1.96 1.47 10.26
C LEU A 16 1.14 1.08 9.03
N LEU A 17 1.77 1.27 7.88
CA LEU A 17 1.33 0.81 6.58
C LEU A 17 1.03 -0.70 6.68
N GLY A 18 -0.26 -1.05 6.63
CA GLY A 18 -0.74 -2.38 6.25
C GLY A 18 -0.52 -3.55 7.20
N GLY A 19 -0.29 -3.31 8.51
CA GLY A 19 -0.05 -4.40 9.47
C GLY A 19 -0.72 -4.26 10.84
N CYS A 20 -1.68 -3.35 11.01
CA CYS A 20 -2.32 -3.11 12.32
C CYS A 20 -3.80 -3.47 12.30
N SER A 21 -4.09 -4.77 12.25
CA SER A 21 -5.34 -5.37 12.76
C SER A 21 -5.16 -6.87 13.05
N PHE A 22 -4.17 -7.22 13.88
CA PHE A 22 -4.25 -8.42 14.71
C PHE A 22 -3.31 -8.31 15.91
N MET A 23 -3.59 -7.38 16.83
CA MET A 23 -3.01 -7.43 18.18
C MET A 23 -3.83 -8.41 19.02
N GLY A 24 -3.81 -9.68 18.59
CA GLY A 24 -4.29 -10.80 19.37
C GLY A 24 -3.22 -11.20 20.36
N ASN A 25 -3.45 -10.91 21.64
CA ASN A 25 -2.63 -11.38 22.74
C ASN A 25 -2.56 -12.92 22.69
N SER A 26 -1.48 -13.47 22.15
CA SER A 26 -1.24 -14.91 22.12
C SER A 26 0.20 -15.16 22.57
N ASP A 27 0.30 -15.74 23.76
CA ASP A 27 1.54 -16.25 24.37
C ASP A 27 2.03 -17.52 23.66
N GLU A 28 2.11 -17.51 22.33
CA GLU A 28 2.76 -18.58 21.58
C GLU A 28 4.08 -18.06 21.04
N LYS A 29 5.18 -18.66 21.54
CA LYS A 29 6.48 -18.57 20.89
C LYS A 29 6.31 -19.14 19.48
N GLU A 30 5.97 -18.29 18.51
CA GLU A 30 6.09 -18.59 17.09
C GLU A 30 7.51 -19.12 16.89
N LYS A 31 7.63 -20.39 16.48
CA LYS A 31 8.87 -20.88 15.90
C LYS A 31 9.18 -19.90 14.78
N LYS A 32 10.24 -19.11 14.92
CA LYS A 32 10.77 -18.30 13.83
C LYS A 32 11.08 -19.26 12.70
N ALA A 33 10.15 -19.42 11.77
CA ALA A 33 10.46 -19.96 10.47
C ALA A 33 11.56 -19.08 9.90
N ASP A 34 12.52 -19.70 9.22
CA ASP A 34 13.43 -18.93 8.37
C ASP A 34 12.57 -18.40 7.22
N ASP A 35 12.05 -17.18 7.41
CA ASP A 35 11.08 -16.56 6.51
C ASP A 35 11.69 -16.24 5.14
N GLY A 36 13.01 -16.43 4.98
CA GLY A 36 13.75 -16.14 3.76
C GLY A 36 13.80 -14.64 3.46
N THR A 37 14.85 -14.21 2.77
CA THR A 37 14.91 -12.86 2.23
C THR A 37 15.38 -12.91 0.79
N THR A 38 14.67 -12.23 -0.09
CA THR A 38 15.09 -12.06 -1.49
C THR A 38 15.53 -10.61 -1.73
N PRO A 39 16.59 -10.38 -2.53
CA PRO A 39 16.91 -9.06 -3.05
C PRO A 39 15.71 -8.37 -3.73
N VAL A 40 15.54 -7.06 -3.53
CA VAL A 40 14.36 -6.30 -4.01
C VAL A 40 14.12 -6.45 -5.51
N ALA A 41 15.19 -6.44 -6.32
CA ALA A 41 15.10 -6.62 -7.77
C ALA A 41 14.56 -8.00 -8.19
N GLU A 42 14.81 -9.02 -7.37
CA GLU A 42 14.53 -10.43 -7.65
C GLU A 42 13.21 -10.89 -7.03
N TYR A 43 12.71 -10.18 -6.03
CA TYR A 43 11.44 -10.50 -5.38
C TYR A 43 10.25 -10.25 -6.34
N LYS A 44 9.45 -11.30 -6.54
CA LYS A 44 8.26 -11.32 -7.41
C LYS A 44 7.04 -11.91 -6.70
N GLY A 45 7.08 -11.96 -5.36
CA GLY A 45 6.02 -12.56 -4.53
C GLY A 45 6.22 -14.04 -4.19
N GLN A 46 7.42 -14.61 -4.40
CA GLN A 46 7.74 -15.95 -3.91
C GLN A 46 7.67 -16.00 -2.38
N GLY A 47 7.16 -17.09 -1.82
CA GLY A 47 7.05 -17.26 -0.36
C GLY A 47 5.93 -16.47 0.31
N PHE A 48 5.31 -15.49 -0.36
CA PHE A 48 4.26 -14.66 0.22
C PHE A 48 3.05 -15.48 0.68
N ILE A 49 2.75 -15.42 1.98
CA ILE A 49 1.66 -16.15 2.61
C ILE A 49 1.18 -15.42 3.87
N PHE A 50 -0.12 -15.40 4.10
CA PHE A 50 -0.68 -14.84 5.34
C PHE A 50 -0.50 -15.82 6.50
N VAL A 51 -0.64 -15.31 7.72
CA VAL A 51 -0.53 -16.10 8.95
C VAL A 51 -1.38 -17.37 8.85
N ASP A 52 -0.75 -18.52 9.15
CA ASP A 52 -1.35 -19.85 9.10
C ASP A 52 -1.95 -20.26 7.75
N GLY A 53 -1.54 -19.62 6.65
CA GLY A 53 -2.03 -19.95 5.31
C GLY A 53 -1.80 -21.40 4.90
N ASP A 54 -0.76 -22.05 5.41
CA ASP A 54 -0.49 -23.48 5.18
C ASP A 54 -1.67 -24.38 5.60
N LYS A 55 -2.47 -23.97 6.59
CA LYS A 55 -3.64 -24.73 7.06
C LYS A 55 -4.80 -24.75 6.06
N SER A 56 -4.81 -23.78 5.14
CA SER A 56 -5.88 -23.62 4.13
C SER A 56 -5.37 -23.81 2.71
N LYS A 57 -4.06 -24.00 2.50
CA LYS A 57 -3.40 -24.06 1.19
C LYS A 57 -4.06 -25.03 0.21
N ASP A 58 -4.25 -26.29 0.58
CA ASP A 58 -4.85 -27.30 -0.30
C ASP A 58 -6.29 -26.94 -0.72
N ILE A 59 -7.05 -26.32 0.19
CA ILE A 59 -8.43 -25.88 -0.08
C ILE A 59 -8.40 -24.71 -1.05
N VAL A 60 -7.49 -23.76 -0.85
CA VAL A 60 -7.32 -22.60 -1.71
C VAL A 60 -6.90 -23.01 -3.12
N GLU A 61 -5.90 -23.88 -3.25
CA GLU A 61 -5.43 -24.40 -4.54
C GLU A 61 -6.53 -25.16 -5.29
N LYS A 62 -7.28 -26.02 -4.59
CA LYS A 62 -8.40 -26.78 -5.18
C LYS A 62 -9.56 -25.88 -5.64
N ASN A 63 -9.79 -24.75 -4.96
CA ASN A 63 -10.94 -23.88 -5.20
C ASN A 63 -10.58 -22.52 -5.82
N GLU A 64 -9.36 -22.36 -6.32
CA GLU A 64 -8.80 -21.07 -6.75
C GLU A 64 -9.71 -20.33 -7.75
N ALA A 65 -10.26 -21.06 -8.74
CA ALA A 65 -11.16 -20.48 -9.74
C ALA A 65 -12.44 -19.89 -9.14
N GLU A 66 -13.07 -20.60 -8.19
CA GLU A 66 -14.29 -20.13 -7.52
C GLU A 66 -13.98 -18.99 -6.55
N ILE A 67 -12.84 -19.04 -5.84
CA ILE A 67 -12.36 -17.94 -4.99
C ILE A 67 -12.17 -16.66 -5.81
N LYS A 68 -11.49 -16.74 -6.97
CA LYS A 68 -11.33 -15.61 -7.90
C LYS A 68 -12.67 -15.04 -8.34
N LYS A 69 -13.60 -15.92 -8.74
CA LYS A 69 -14.93 -15.51 -9.18
C LYS A 69 -15.69 -14.77 -8.07
N ARG A 70 -15.66 -15.27 -6.83
CA ARG A 70 -16.30 -14.61 -5.68
C ARG A 70 -15.70 -13.24 -5.37
N ALA A 71 -14.37 -13.13 -5.42
CA ALA A 71 -13.70 -11.85 -5.19
C ALA A 71 -14.03 -10.80 -6.27
N VAL A 72 -14.01 -11.20 -7.56
CA VAL A 72 -14.39 -10.31 -8.67
C VAL A 72 -15.86 -9.90 -8.58
N ALA A 73 -16.76 -10.84 -8.28
CA ALA A 73 -18.18 -10.55 -8.09
C ALA A 73 -18.40 -9.56 -6.93
N TYR A 74 -17.72 -9.77 -5.80
CA TYR A 74 -17.79 -8.87 -4.66
C TYR A 74 -17.36 -7.44 -5.01
N MET A 75 -16.23 -7.26 -5.69
CA MET A 75 -15.78 -5.93 -6.14
C MET A 75 -16.79 -5.26 -7.07
N LYS A 76 -17.38 -6.02 -7.99
CA LYS A 76 -18.38 -5.51 -8.92
C LYS A 76 -19.70 -5.16 -8.23
N ASP A 77 -20.18 -6.01 -7.35
CA ASP A 77 -21.51 -5.87 -6.75
C ASP A 77 -21.51 -4.84 -5.61
N THR A 78 -20.47 -4.83 -4.79
CA THR A 78 -20.33 -3.91 -3.65
C THR A 78 -19.79 -2.55 -4.07
N TYR A 79 -18.70 -2.52 -4.86
CA TYR A 79 -17.96 -1.29 -5.16
C TYR A 79 -18.17 -0.77 -6.58
N LYS A 80 -18.93 -1.48 -7.42
CA LYS A 80 -19.18 -1.14 -8.82
C LYS A 80 -17.89 -1.08 -9.65
N THR A 81 -16.88 -1.84 -9.23
CA THR A 81 -15.53 -1.80 -9.82
C THR A 81 -15.23 -3.14 -10.48
N ASN A 82 -14.78 -3.09 -11.73
CA ASN A 82 -14.19 -4.25 -12.39
C ASN A 82 -12.72 -4.37 -11.96
N VAL A 83 -12.31 -5.57 -11.58
CA VAL A 83 -10.94 -5.84 -11.15
C VAL A 83 -10.36 -7.07 -11.84
N LYS A 84 -9.04 -7.10 -11.91
CA LYS A 84 -8.24 -8.27 -12.25
C LYS A 84 -7.70 -8.89 -10.96
N VAL A 85 -7.65 -10.21 -10.90
CA VAL A 85 -6.96 -10.93 -9.82
C VAL A 85 -5.50 -11.12 -10.19
N ASN A 86 -4.61 -10.65 -9.32
CA ASN A 86 -3.17 -10.79 -9.48
C ASN A 86 -2.60 -11.94 -8.64
N ASN A 87 -3.22 -12.29 -7.51
CA ASN A 87 -2.80 -13.40 -6.67
C ASN A 87 -3.95 -13.93 -5.80
N VAL A 88 -3.89 -15.21 -5.42
CA VAL A 88 -4.78 -15.82 -4.42
C VAL A 88 -3.89 -16.44 -3.36
N VAL A 89 -3.92 -15.87 -2.16
CA VAL A 89 -2.95 -16.17 -1.11
C VAL A 89 -3.68 -16.85 0.04
N PRO A 90 -3.25 -18.07 0.45
CA PRO A 90 -3.82 -18.72 1.61
C PRO A 90 -3.63 -17.91 2.89
N ALA A 91 -4.66 -17.92 3.74
CA ALA A 91 -4.65 -17.34 5.07
C ALA A 91 -5.37 -18.28 6.04
N ARG A 92 -5.22 -18.09 7.36
CA ARG A 92 -5.99 -18.83 8.36
C ARG A 92 -7.49 -18.76 8.05
N ASP A 93 -8.09 -19.90 7.74
CA ASP A 93 -9.52 -20.04 7.47
C ASP A 93 -10.05 -19.11 6.36
N ALA A 94 -9.19 -18.76 5.39
CA ALA A 94 -9.55 -17.89 4.28
C ALA A 94 -8.58 -18.00 3.09
N ALA A 95 -8.97 -17.36 1.99
CA ALA A 95 -8.08 -16.92 0.94
C ALA A 95 -8.13 -15.38 0.87
N VAL A 96 -6.97 -14.73 0.78
CA VAL A 96 -6.86 -13.30 0.48
C VAL A 96 -6.51 -13.14 -0.99
N VAL A 97 -7.42 -12.52 -1.74
CA VAL A 97 -7.32 -12.33 -3.17
C VAL A 97 -6.79 -10.92 -3.43
N MET A 98 -5.59 -10.82 -3.98
CA MET A 98 -4.97 -9.55 -4.36
C MET A 98 -5.54 -9.11 -5.70
N VAL A 99 -6.14 -7.94 -5.75
CA VAL A 99 -6.86 -7.43 -6.92
C VAL A 99 -6.40 -6.03 -7.32
N GLU A 100 -6.52 -5.74 -8.61
CA GLU A 100 -6.13 -4.49 -9.24
C GLU A 100 -7.28 -3.96 -10.09
N ALA A 101 -7.61 -2.68 -9.91
CA ALA A 101 -8.43 -1.91 -10.84
C ALA A 101 -7.50 -1.11 -11.75
N GLU A 102 -7.78 -1.07 -13.05
CA GLU A 102 -6.97 -0.34 -14.04
C GLU A 102 -7.67 0.96 -14.49
N GLU A 103 -8.89 0.84 -15.04
CA GLU A 103 -9.72 1.97 -15.48
C GLU A 103 -11.13 1.83 -14.85
N PRO A 104 -11.82 2.93 -14.53
CA PRO A 104 -11.45 4.33 -14.79
C PRO A 104 -10.55 4.96 -13.71
N ILE A 105 -10.18 4.19 -12.69
CA ILE A 105 -9.35 4.60 -11.54
C ILE A 105 -8.43 3.43 -11.20
N GLU A 106 -7.13 3.68 -11.19
CA GLU A 106 -6.10 2.67 -10.92
C GLU A 106 -5.89 2.51 -9.39
N PHE A 107 -5.88 1.28 -8.87
CA PHE A 107 -5.46 0.98 -7.50
C PHE A 107 -5.32 -0.54 -7.25
N HIS A 108 -4.57 -0.90 -6.20
CA HIS A 108 -4.45 -2.25 -5.66
C HIS A 108 -5.16 -2.37 -4.31
N THR A 109 -5.86 -3.48 -4.11
CA THR A 109 -6.51 -3.82 -2.83
C THR A 109 -6.64 -5.34 -2.68
N SER A 110 -7.31 -5.80 -1.64
CA SER A 110 -7.55 -7.22 -1.39
C SER A 110 -9.00 -7.52 -1.02
N VAL A 111 -9.42 -8.75 -1.33
CA VAL A 111 -10.72 -9.31 -0.95
C VAL A 111 -10.50 -10.63 -0.23
N ILE A 112 -11.16 -10.82 0.91
CA ILE A 112 -11.06 -12.04 1.70
C ILE A 112 -12.26 -12.93 1.39
N VAL A 113 -11.98 -14.16 0.93
CA VAL A 113 -12.97 -15.23 0.79
C VAL A 113 -12.80 -16.19 1.96
N GLY A 114 -13.77 -16.24 2.88
CA GLY A 114 -13.68 -17.10 4.05
C GLY A 114 -13.76 -18.59 3.70
N ILE A 115 -13.22 -19.42 4.58
CA ILE A 115 -13.32 -20.89 4.52
C ILE A 115 -13.85 -21.34 5.87
N ASP A 116 -14.90 -22.15 5.89
CA ASP A 116 -15.40 -22.72 7.14
C ASP A 116 -14.35 -23.70 7.73
N PRO A 117 -13.89 -23.49 8.97
CA PRO A 117 -12.83 -24.31 9.55
C PRO A 117 -13.24 -25.77 9.77
N ARG A 118 -14.53 -26.08 9.85
CA ARG A 118 -15.08 -27.41 10.11
C ARG A 118 -15.44 -28.13 8.82
N THR A 119 -16.23 -27.50 7.94
CA THR A 119 -16.72 -28.12 6.70
C THR A 119 -15.72 -28.00 5.56
N LYS A 120 -14.77 -27.06 5.66
CA LYS A 120 -13.81 -26.70 4.61
C LYS A 120 -14.46 -26.13 3.35
N GLU A 121 -15.71 -25.66 3.46
CA GLU A 121 -16.44 -25.02 2.37
C GLU A 121 -16.15 -23.52 2.29
N LEU A 122 -16.31 -22.93 1.10
CA LEU A 122 -16.11 -21.50 0.90
C LEU A 122 -17.30 -20.68 1.43
N ASN A 123 -17.00 -19.63 2.20
CA ASN A 123 -17.94 -18.62 2.70
C ASN A 123 -18.02 -17.39 1.78
N SER A 124 -18.74 -16.35 2.23
CA SER A 124 -18.87 -15.09 1.51
C SER A 124 -17.53 -14.34 1.38
N ALA A 125 -17.46 -13.55 0.32
CA ALA A 125 -16.39 -12.58 0.11
C ALA A 125 -16.68 -11.28 0.89
N ARG A 126 -15.63 -10.64 1.41
CA ARG A 126 -15.67 -9.34 2.08
C ARG A 126 -14.32 -8.63 1.95
N SER A 127 -14.29 -7.32 2.15
CA SER A 127 -13.07 -6.54 2.38
C SER A 127 -12.80 -6.35 3.88
N GLU A 128 -11.58 -5.93 4.21
CA GLU A 128 -11.34 -5.23 5.47
C GLU A 128 -12.01 -3.86 5.45
N GLU A 129 -12.47 -3.40 6.61
CA GLU A 129 -13.14 -2.10 6.73
C GLU A 129 -12.24 -0.98 6.19
N TRP A 130 -12.80 -0.10 5.37
CA TRP A 130 -12.13 1.05 4.72
C TRP A 130 -10.99 0.71 3.74
N LYS A 131 -10.65 -0.56 3.53
CA LYS A 131 -9.50 -0.94 2.72
C LYS A 131 -9.74 -0.71 1.23
N VAL A 132 -10.94 -1.00 0.74
CA VAL A 132 -11.29 -0.80 -0.68
C VAL A 132 -11.70 0.65 -0.92
N GLU A 133 -12.43 1.24 0.01
CA GLU A 133 -12.89 2.62 -0.03
C GLU A 133 -11.70 3.58 -0.09
N GLY A 134 -10.71 3.41 0.80
CA GLY A 134 -9.50 4.22 0.76
C GLY A 134 -8.61 3.95 -0.45
N ALA A 135 -8.63 2.74 -1.03
CA ALA A 135 -7.94 2.45 -2.28
C ALA A 135 -8.59 3.20 -3.47
N ILE A 136 -9.92 3.25 -3.51
CA ILE A 136 -10.68 4.06 -4.48
C ILE A 136 -10.36 5.55 -4.31
N ILE A 137 -10.32 6.06 -3.08
CA ILE A 137 -9.97 7.46 -2.80
C ILE A 137 -8.53 7.75 -3.25
N SER A 138 -7.59 6.87 -2.93
CA SER A 138 -6.18 6.96 -3.33
C SER A 138 -6.03 7.03 -4.86
N GLY A 139 -6.63 6.10 -5.60
CA GLY A 139 -6.62 6.14 -7.06
C GLY A 139 -7.36 7.37 -7.64
N SER A 140 -8.45 7.80 -6.99
CA SER A 140 -9.19 9.01 -7.39
C SER A 140 -8.32 10.25 -7.26
N TYR A 141 -7.49 10.33 -6.21
CA TYR A 141 -6.55 11.43 -6.03
C TYR A 141 -5.54 11.48 -7.18
N VAL A 142 -4.97 10.35 -7.54
CA VAL A 142 -4.03 10.27 -8.67
C VAL A 142 -4.67 10.66 -9.99
N LYS A 143 -5.91 10.21 -10.24
CA LYS A 143 -6.64 10.61 -11.43
C LYS A 143 -6.91 12.12 -11.49
N ALA A 144 -7.21 12.73 -10.34
CA ALA A 144 -7.47 14.16 -10.25
C ALA A 144 -6.23 14.99 -10.63
N TYR A 145 -5.02 14.51 -10.31
CA TYR A 145 -3.76 15.23 -10.47
C TYR A 145 -2.77 14.45 -11.36
N ARG A 146 -3.28 13.87 -12.45
CA ARG A 146 -2.52 12.92 -13.29
C ARG A 146 -1.25 13.51 -13.88
N GLU A 147 -1.25 14.80 -14.21
CA GLU A 147 -0.06 15.49 -14.74
C GLU A 147 1.01 15.59 -13.65
N GLU A 148 0.62 16.00 -12.45
CA GLU A 148 1.52 16.13 -11.32
C GLU A 148 2.10 14.78 -10.89
N PHE A 149 1.31 13.71 -10.88
CA PHE A 149 1.81 12.35 -10.65
C PHE A 149 2.76 11.87 -11.77
N GLY A 150 2.57 12.31 -13.02
CA GLY A 150 3.54 12.09 -14.09
C GLY A 150 4.89 12.80 -13.84
N ASN A 151 4.86 13.98 -13.23
CA ASN A 151 6.07 14.66 -12.77
C ASN A 151 6.71 13.92 -11.59
N LEU A 152 5.91 13.37 -10.67
CA LEU A 152 6.39 12.55 -9.56
C LEU A 152 7.08 11.26 -10.03
N ASP A 153 6.55 10.60 -11.06
CA ASP A 153 7.20 9.44 -11.70
C ASP A 153 8.59 9.81 -12.25
N THR A 154 8.71 10.99 -12.85
CA THR A 154 9.97 11.48 -13.42
C THR A 154 10.96 11.84 -12.31
N PHE A 155 10.49 12.54 -11.28
CA PHE A 155 11.28 12.92 -10.11
C PHE A 155 11.86 11.68 -9.41
N THR A 156 11.02 10.70 -9.07
CA THR A 156 11.45 9.50 -8.34
C THR A 156 12.46 8.67 -9.11
N LYS A 157 12.28 8.48 -10.43
CA LYS A 157 13.27 7.82 -11.29
C LYS A 157 14.61 8.57 -11.34
N THR A 158 14.56 9.90 -11.35
CA THR A 158 15.76 10.75 -11.32
C THR A 158 16.50 10.61 -10.01
N MET A 159 15.78 10.61 -8.88
CA MET A 159 16.38 10.41 -7.55
C MET A 159 16.97 9.02 -7.40
N ALA A 160 16.27 7.98 -7.86
CA ALA A 160 16.77 6.61 -7.84
C ALA A 160 18.11 6.49 -8.58
N LYS A 161 18.20 7.06 -9.79
CA LYS A 161 19.47 7.10 -10.55
C LYS A 161 20.55 7.94 -9.87
N LYS A 162 20.20 9.14 -9.38
CA LYS A 162 21.15 10.09 -8.75
C LYS A 162 21.80 9.49 -7.50
N TYR A 163 21.05 8.72 -6.72
CA TYR A 163 21.48 8.21 -5.42
C TYR A 163 21.80 6.72 -5.39
N ASP A 164 21.86 6.07 -6.56
CA ASP A 164 22.07 4.62 -6.73
C ASP A 164 21.11 3.79 -5.86
N LEU A 165 19.82 4.03 -6.07
CA LEU A 165 18.72 3.35 -5.39
C LEU A 165 17.83 2.67 -6.44
N GLN A 166 17.01 1.74 -5.98
CA GLN A 166 16.02 1.04 -6.79
C GLN A 166 14.63 1.10 -6.15
N GLY A 167 13.63 0.72 -6.95
CA GLY A 167 12.25 0.60 -6.51
C GLY A 167 11.79 -0.86 -6.52
N LEU A 168 10.57 -1.08 -6.05
CA LEU A 168 9.94 -2.39 -6.06
C LEU A 168 9.69 -2.90 -7.49
N ASN A 169 9.76 -4.21 -7.66
CA ASN A 169 9.31 -4.90 -8.86
C ASN A 169 7.78 -4.79 -9.00
N GLN A 170 7.27 -4.38 -10.16
CA GLN A 170 5.82 -4.27 -10.38
C GLN A 170 5.09 -5.61 -10.18
N THR A 171 5.74 -6.74 -10.48
CA THR A 171 5.17 -8.07 -10.23
C THR A 171 5.00 -8.33 -8.74
N ALA A 172 5.93 -7.86 -7.90
CA ALA A 172 5.79 -7.96 -6.44
C ALA A 172 4.61 -7.13 -5.96
N ILE A 173 4.56 -5.83 -6.32
CA ILE A 173 3.45 -4.93 -5.97
C ILE A 173 2.11 -5.59 -6.31
N ASN A 174 1.94 -6.03 -7.56
CA ASN A 174 0.69 -6.61 -8.02
C ASN A 174 0.28 -7.86 -7.22
N LYS A 175 1.25 -8.67 -6.77
CA LYS A 175 0.99 -9.96 -6.11
C LYS A 175 0.91 -9.88 -4.60
N THR A 176 1.43 -8.84 -3.97
CA THR A 176 1.63 -8.80 -2.51
C THR A 176 1.10 -7.53 -1.85
N HIS A 177 0.89 -6.44 -2.59
CA HIS A 177 0.49 -5.15 -2.00
C HIS A 177 -0.99 -4.82 -2.21
N ALA A 178 -1.55 -4.11 -1.24
CA ALA A 178 -2.94 -3.65 -1.20
C ALA A 178 -3.00 -2.20 -0.65
N SER A 179 -2.05 -1.36 -1.05
CA SER A 179 -1.80 -0.04 -0.46
C SER A 179 -2.61 1.10 -1.10
N GLY A 180 -3.51 0.79 -2.04
CA GLY A 180 -4.16 1.80 -2.88
C GLY A 180 -3.41 1.96 -4.20
N TYR A 181 -3.22 3.20 -4.66
CA TYR A 181 -2.37 3.47 -5.82
C TYR A 181 -0.90 3.29 -5.45
N GLU A 182 -0.20 2.39 -6.15
CA GLU A 182 1.19 2.08 -5.87
C GLU A 182 2.00 1.83 -7.15
N LYS A 183 3.21 2.39 -7.18
CA LYS A 183 4.23 2.22 -8.22
C LYS A 183 5.56 1.83 -7.58
N SER A 184 6.55 1.53 -8.42
CA SER A 184 7.89 1.09 -7.97
C SER A 184 8.55 1.97 -6.92
N TYR A 185 8.34 3.30 -6.92
CA TYR A 185 9.06 4.24 -6.07
C TYR A 185 8.18 4.99 -5.06
N TYR A 186 6.87 4.81 -5.11
CA TYR A 186 5.97 5.47 -4.19
C TYR A 186 4.61 4.80 -4.16
N PHE A 187 3.85 5.09 -3.12
CA PHE A 187 2.43 4.79 -3.06
C PHE A 187 1.67 5.95 -2.41
N VAL A 188 0.38 5.99 -2.69
CA VAL A 188 -0.57 6.90 -2.05
C VAL A 188 -1.38 6.06 -1.07
N PRO A 189 -1.08 6.10 0.24
CA PRO A 189 -1.72 5.21 1.21
C PRO A 189 -3.24 5.28 1.18
N VAL A 190 -3.85 4.13 1.46
CA VAL A 190 -5.25 4.04 1.90
C VAL A 190 -5.38 4.86 3.19
N GLY A 191 -5.93 6.06 3.07
CA GLY A 191 -6.13 6.97 4.20
C GLY A 191 -6.85 8.22 3.75
N GLY A 192 -8.02 8.48 4.33
CA GLY A 192 -8.80 9.67 4.07
C GLY A 192 -10.28 9.45 4.38
N ASP A 193 -10.82 10.27 5.27
CA ASP A 193 -12.26 10.29 5.60
C ASP A 193 -13.11 10.98 4.53
N SER A 194 -12.60 11.05 3.29
CA SER A 194 -13.29 11.71 2.17
C SER A 194 -14.38 10.83 1.61
N THR A 195 -15.40 10.57 2.45
CA THR A 195 -16.63 9.86 2.08
C THR A 195 -17.30 10.52 0.87
N VAL A 196 -17.13 11.83 0.70
CA VAL A 196 -17.63 12.60 -0.45
C VAL A 196 -17.06 12.12 -1.78
N VAL A 197 -15.75 11.84 -1.86
CA VAL A 197 -15.11 11.35 -3.10
C VAL A 197 -15.55 9.91 -3.38
N TYR A 198 -15.56 9.08 -2.34
CA TYR A 198 -16.04 7.70 -2.46
C TYR A 198 -17.52 7.64 -2.90
N ASP A 199 -18.40 8.40 -2.27
CA ASP A 199 -19.82 8.47 -2.61
C ASP A 199 -20.05 8.93 -4.04
N ALA A 200 -19.25 9.89 -4.51
CA ALA A 200 -19.28 10.32 -5.90
C ALA A 200 -18.91 9.16 -6.84
N TYR A 201 -17.86 8.39 -6.49
CA TYR A 201 -17.40 7.26 -7.30
C TYR A 201 -18.46 6.16 -7.41
N ILE A 202 -19.11 5.81 -6.28
CA ILE A 202 -20.17 4.81 -6.26
C ILE A 202 -21.37 5.22 -7.13
N LYS A 203 -21.67 6.53 -7.20
CA LYS A 203 -22.75 7.06 -8.06
C LYS A 203 -22.37 7.10 -9.54
N LYS A 204 -21.11 7.37 -9.86
CA LYS A 204 -20.60 7.52 -11.24
C LYS A 204 -19.12 7.14 -11.27
N GLN A 205 -18.77 5.96 -11.76
CA GLN A 205 -17.38 5.49 -11.74
C GLN A 205 -16.48 6.30 -12.68
N ASN A 206 -17.03 6.81 -13.79
CA ASN A 206 -16.34 7.64 -14.78
C ASN A 206 -16.36 9.13 -14.41
N ILE A 207 -15.95 9.48 -13.18
CA ILE A 207 -15.77 10.89 -12.78
C ILE A 207 -14.60 11.48 -13.56
N SER A 208 -14.75 12.71 -14.05
CA SER A 208 -13.67 13.45 -14.70
C SER A 208 -12.63 13.94 -13.69
N ALA A 209 -11.41 14.21 -14.16
CA ALA A 209 -10.35 14.76 -13.31
C ALA A 209 -10.76 16.09 -12.66
N SER A 210 -11.39 17.00 -13.40
CA SER A 210 -11.84 18.30 -12.88
C SER A 210 -12.95 18.19 -11.83
N GLU A 211 -13.88 17.25 -11.98
CA GLU A 211 -14.88 16.93 -10.95
C GLU A 211 -14.18 16.42 -9.67
N LEU A 212 -13.20 15.51 -9.78
CA LEU A 212 -12.45 15.01 -8.63
C LEU A 212 -11.63 16.11 -7.94
N GLN A 213 -10.93 16.95 -8.71
CA GLN A 213 -10.18 18.10 -8.17
C GLN A 213 -11.07 19.02 -7.34
N ASN A 214 -12.29 19.28 -7.81
CA ASN A 214 -13.27 20.09 -7.10
C ASN A 214 -13.74 19.41 -5.79
N LEU A 215 -13.89 18.08 -5.78
CA LEU A 215 -14.27 17.35 -4.57
C LEU A 215 -13.15 17.38 -3.54
N PHE A 216 -11.91 17.07 -3.94
CA PHE A 216 -10.75 17.10 -3.05
C PHE A 216 -10.51 18.49 -2.47
N SER A 217 -10.56 19.54 -3.28
CA SER A 217 -10.33 20.91 -2.81
C SER A 217 -11.40 21.41 -1.82
N LYS A 218 -12.61 20.82 -1.85
CA LYS A 218 -13.68 21.13 -0.89
C LYS A 218 -13.51 20.41 0.44
N VAL A 219 -13.01 19.18 0.41
CA VAL A 219 -12.79 18.35 1.60
C VAL A 219 -11.52 18.80 2.32
N ASP A 220 -10.46 19.06 1.56
CA ASP A 220 -9.15 19.42 2.06
C ASP A 220 -8.44 20.36 1.07
N GLY A 221 -8.79 21.64 1.13
CA GLY A 221 -8.23 22.67 0.24
C GLY A 221 -6.72 22.89 0.39
N LYS A 222 -6.10 22.36 1.45
CA LYS A 222 -4.67 22.45 1.73
C LYS A 222 -3.93 21.13 1.54
N PHE A 223 -4.64 20.03 1.28
CA PHE A 223 -4.09 18.69 1.12
C PHE A 223 -3.30 18.22 2.36
N GLU A 224 -3.68 18.66 3.56
CA GLU A 224 -3.05 18.27 4.83
C GLU A 224 -3.27 16.79 5.17
N ASN A 225 -4.27 16.13 4.56
CA ASN A 225 -4.57 14.72 4.77
C ASN A 225 -4.19 13.85 3.57
N ALA A 226 -3.73 14.45 2.47
CA ALA A 226 -3.25 13.71 1.30
C ALA A 226 -1.79 13.30 1.54
N ASN A 227 -1.57 12.02 1.82
CA ASN A 227 -0.24 11.50 2.08
C ASN A 227 0.35 10.86 0.81
N ILE A 228 1.66 11.01 0.60
CA ILE A 228 2.41 10.38 -0.49
C ILE A 228 3.72 9.86 0.08
N VAL A 229 3.96 8.55 -0.01
CA VAL A 229 5.17 7.95 0.54
C VAL A 229 6.09 7.55 -0.60
N LEU A 230 7.26 8.17 -0.67
CA LEU A 230 8.34 7.76 -1.55
C LEU A 230 9.14 6.68 -0.84
N HIS A 231 9.25 5.50 -1.46
CA HIS A 231 10.12 4.43 -0.99
C HIS A 231 11.26 4.19 -1.97
N PHE A 232 12.42 3.90 -1.41
CA PHE A 232 13.59 3.51 -2.17
C PHE A 232 14.32 2.39 -1.43
N TYR A 233 15.01 1.56 -2.19
CA TYR A 233 15.77 0.44 -1.67
C TYR A 233 17.22 0.61 -2.10
N ASN A 234 18.14 0.26 -1.22
CA ASN A 234 19.55 0.20 -1.59
C ASN A 234 19.76 -0.89 -2.67
N THR A 235 20.77 -0.73 -3.52
CA THR A 235 21.20 -1.75 -4.50
C THR A 235 22.18 -2.76 -3.91
N SER A 236 22.79 -2.40 -2.77
CA SER A 236 23.73 -3.20 -2.00
C SER A 236 23.17 -3.51 -0.61
N LYS A 237 23.80 -4.44 0.11
CA LYS A 237 23.43 -4.76 1.48
C LYS A 237 23.72 -3.58 2.42
N GLY A 238 22.82 -3.35 3.36
CA GLY A 238 22.87 -2.32 4.39
C GLY A 238 21.91 -1.18 4.11
N VAL A 239 21.27 -0.70 5.18
CA VAL A 239 20.40 0.49 5.14
C VAL A 239 21.23 1.73 4.73
N PRO A 240 20.74 2.56 3.79
CA PRO A 240 21.41 3.81 3.44
C PRO A 240 21.58 4.75 4.64
N LYS A 241 22.57 5.64 4.59
CA LYS A 241 22.73 6.65 5.64
C LYS A 241 21.61 7.69 5.59
N GLN A 242 21.25 8.23 6.76
CA GLN A 242 20.19 9.23 6.93
C GLN A 242 20.38 10.45 6.02
N GLU A 243 21.61 10.90 5.81
CA GLU A 243 21.91 12.07 4.96
C GLU A 243 21.41 11.89 3.52
N LYS A 244 21.33 10.65 3.02
CA LYS A 244 20.79 10.37 1.68
C LYS A 244 19.29 10.67 1.62
N ALA A 245 18.53 10.28 2.67
CA ALA A 245 17.10 10.58 2.77
C ALA A 245 16.84 12.09 2.90
N GLU A 246 17.66 12.79 3.68
CA GLU A 246 17.58 14.24 3.86
C GLU A 246 17.83 15.01 2.55
N GLN A 247 18.79 14.55 1.73
CA GLN A 247 19.06 15.18 0.44
C GLN A 247 17.92 14.94 -0.56
N ILE A 248 17.33 13.74 -0.59
CA ILE A 248 16.14 13.47 -1.42
C ILE A 248 14.97 14.35 -0.94
N ALA A 249 14.77 14.50 0.37
CA ALA A 249 13.73 15.37 0.92
C ALA A 249 13.96 16.85 0.56
N LYS A 250 15.22 17.31 0.51
CA LYS A 250 15.58 18.66 0.06
C LYS A 250 15.33 18.85 -1.42
N ASP A 251 15.75 17.89 -2.25
CA ASP A 251 15.48 17.90 -3.70
C ASP A 251 13.97 17.91 -3.95
N LEU A 252 13.21 17.06 -3.23
CA LEU A 252 11.77 17.01 -3.26
C LEU A 252 11.18 18.39 -2.97
N LYS A 253 11.56 19.05 -1.87
CA LYS A 253 11.08 20.40 -1.50
C LYS A 253 11.32 21.45 -2.58
N ASN A 254 12.41 21.36 -3.33
CA ASN A 254 12.73 22.31 -4.39
C ASN A 254 12.04 22.00 -5.74
N GLU A 255 11.57 20.77 -5.94
CA GLU A 255 10.90 20.37 -7.18
C GLU A 255 9.52 21.04 -7.35
N THR A 256 9.15 21.39 -8.56
CA THR A 256 7.87 22.06 -8.85
C THR A 256 6.94 21.16 -9.66
N GLY A 257 5.63 21.42 -9.62
CA GLY A 257 4.65 20.65 -10.38
C GLY A 257 4.41 19.22 -9.87
N LEU A 258 4.81 18.93 -8.63
CA LEU A 258 4.48 17.69 -7.94
C LEU A 258 3.08 17.79 -7.31
N PRO A 259 2.40 16.65 -7.05
CA PRO A 259 1.08 16.69 -6.43
C PRO A 259 1.20 17.30 -5.03
N LYS A 260 0.19 18.05 -4.62
CA LYS A 260 0.16 18.60 -3.25
C LYS A 260 0.02 17.48 -2.24
N GLY A 261 0.38 17.76 -1.00
CA GLY A 261 0.22 16.80 0.09
C GLY A 261 1.41 16.70 1.01
N ASN A 262 1.31 15.77 1.95
CA ASN A 262 2.34 15.45 2.91
C ASN A 262 3.15 14.25 2.44
N TYR A 263 4.43 14.52 2.22
CA TYR A 263 5.36 13.51 1.72
C TYR A 263 6.17 12.89 2.85
N SER A 264 6.44 11.60 2.69
CA SER A 264 7.50 10.90 3.42
C SER A 264 8.51 10.32 2.43
N VAL A 265 9.77 10.30 2.81
CA VAL A 265 10.86 9.65 2.07
C VAL A 265 11.45 8.57 2.95
N ILE A 266 11.37 7.31 2.52
CA ILE A 266 11.84 6.15 3.29
C ILE A 266 12.82 5.35 2.44
N LEU A 267 13.98 5.02 3.03
CA LEU A 267 15.02 4.24 2.38
C LEU A 267 15.27 2.96 3.18
N TYR A 268 15.18 1.83 2.50
CA TYR A 268 15.35 0.48 3.05
C TYR A 268 16.66 -0.17 2.59
N ASP A 269 17.04 -1.27 3.23
CA ASP A 269 18.03 -2.22 2.70
C ASP A 269 17.50 -2.88 1.39
N ASN A 270 18.35 -3.64 0.69
CA ASN A 270 18.06 -4.34 -0.56
C ASN A 270 17.24 -5.63 -0.38
N PHE A 271 16.57 -5.88 0.75
CA PHE A 271 15.95 -7.19 1.00
C PHE A 271 14.47 -7.07 1.34
N ILE A 272 13.69 -8.03 0.85
CA ILE A 272 12.29 -8.26 1.16
C ILE A 272 12.18 -9.57 1.91
N VAL A 273 11.42 -9.60 3.01
CA VAL A 273 11.08 -10.83 3.73
C VAL A 273 10.05 -11.60 2.91
N ASP A 274 10.40 -12.79 2.43
CA ASP A 274 9.61 -13.50 1.40
C ASP A 274 8.19 -13.79 1.90
N ARG A 275 8.06 -14.22 3.16
CA ARG A 275 6.77 -14.58 3.76
C ARG A 275 5.75 -13.44 3.74
N VAL A 276 6.17 -12.22 4.04
CA VAL A 276 5.26 -11.07 4.22
C VAL A 276 5.33 -10.06 3.09
N GLY A 277 6.30 -10.16 2.19
CA GLY A 277 6.47 -9.24 1.07
C GLY A 277 6.78 -7.80 1.51
N LEU A 278 7.33 -7.62 2.71
CA LEU A 278 7.69 -6.31 3.28
C LEU A 278 9.22 -6.16 3.35
N PRO A 279 9.73 -4.92 3.39
CA PRO A 279 11.16 -4.67 3.56
C PRO A 279 11.73 -5.38 4.80
N ASP A 280 12.92 -5.97 4.65
CA ASP A 280 13.67 -6.57 5.75
C ASP A 280 14.46 -5.51 6.52
N GLY A 281 14.37 -5.57 7.85
CA GLY A 281 15.17 -4.75 8.76
C GLY A 281 14.76 -3.27 8.87
N ASP A 282 15.73 -2.47 9.30
CA ASP A 282 15.55 -1.04 9.61
C ASP A 282 15.44 -0.16 8.35
N ASN A 283 15.04 1.09 8.56
CA ASN A 283 15.02 2.12 7.52
C ASN A 283 15.51 3.46 8.07
N VAL A 284 15.90 4.33 7.14
CA VAL A 284 16.07 5.78 7.40
C VAL A 284 14.94 6.53 6.72
N ARG A 285 14.46 7.61 7.35
CA ARG A 285 13.29 8.33 6.83
C ARG A 285 13.30 9.82 7.13
N VAL A 286 12.55 10.56 6.32
CA VAL A 286 12.16 11.95 6.56
C VAL A 286 10.66 12.05 6.31
N GLU A 287 9.91 12.54 7.29
CA GLU A 287 8.45 12.62 7.27
C GLU A 287 8.00 14.10 7.26
N ASP A 288 6.68 14.33 7.13
CA ASP A 288 6.04 15.65 7.20
C ASP A 288 6.59 16.70 6.22
N ILE A 289 6.93 16.26 5.00
CA ILE A 289 7.41 17.15 3.93
C ILE A 289 6.19 17.69 3.16
N GLN A 290 5.74 18.89 3.51
CA GLN A 290 4.57 19.48 2.86
C GLN A 290 4.88 20.11 1.48
N LYS A 291 3.97 19.90 0.53
CA LYS A 291 3.96 20.43 -0.84
C LYS A 291 2.63 21.08 -1.22
#